data_AF-A0A2J7QG73-F1
#
_entry.id   AF-A0A2J7QG73-F1
#
_cell.length_a   1.000
_cell.length_b   1.000
_cell.length_c   1.000
_cell.angle_alpha   90.00
_cell.angle_beta   90.00
_cell.angle_gamma   90.00
#
_symmetry.space_group_name_H-M   'P 1'
#
loop_
_entity.id
_entity.type
_entity.pdbx_description
1 polymer ?
#
loop_
_entity_poly.entity_id
_entity_poly.type
_entity_poly.pdbx_seq_one_letter_code
_entity_poly.pdbx_strand_id
1 'polypeptide(L)'
;MTSRRWFHPNISGIEAEVLLMDRGFDGSFLARPSRSNPGDFTLSVRRSGEVTHIKIQNTGDFYDLYGGEKFATLSELVQYYMENQGQLKEKNGEVIELRYPLNCADPTTERWFHGHLSGKEAEKLILEKGKNGSFLVRESQSKPGDYVLSVRTDDRVTHVMIRCQDNCYDVGGGERFDSLSELIEHYKKNPMVETSGTVVHLKQPFNATRINASGIDSRVKELQKENGQLTGKAGFWEEFESLQQQECKHLFSRKEGQKTENRNKNRYKNILPFDHTRVKLKDVDPNVPGAEYVNANYIKPEEELFQDGHPKYYIATQGCLPSTMSDFWDMVWQENTRVIVMTTKEIERGKNKCVRYWPEECQGKEYGKTKVRNLSESSTADYTLREFLVSREGSSEEERKVYHYHFQAWPDHGVPSDPGCVLNFLHDVNARQESVANAGPVLVHCSAGIGRTGTFIVIDMILDQIKRQGLDCEIDIQRTIQMVRSQRSGMVQTEAQYKFVYLAVQHYIETVSQRMQAEQKSLQLGREYTNIRYSSEAQTAAGVSDTARVGGLTLTLSRSTTSLPTTPSSAGTRDNKRGPSRASSDAHLPRPPDEVPKQIYENIPLKERKLSANSYNIGPPPSFAPPPPPPPRKT
;
A
#
# COMPACT_ATOMS: atom_id res chain seq x y z
N MET A 1 -2.94 18.42 -3.37
CA MET A 1 -1.79 17.49 -3.59
C MET A 1 -0.47 18.13 -3.16
N THR A 2 0.33 17.47 -2.32
CA THR A 2 1.61 17.98 -1.81
C THR A 2 2.83 17.61 -2.68
N SER A 3 2.68 16.75 -3.69
CA SER A 3 3.76 16.33 -4.60
C SER A 3 3.42 16.68 -6.06
N ARG A 4 4.28 17.46 -6.73
CA ARG A 4 4.18 17.83 -8.16
C ARG A 4 4.84 16.81 -9.09
N ARG A 5 5.09 15.57 -8.64
CA ARG A 5 5.84 14.57 -9.41
C ARG A 5 5.20 14.14 -10.73
N TRP A 6 3.91 14.39 -10.95
CA TRP A 6 3.26 14.24 -12.27
C TRP A 6 3.75 15.24 -13.31
N PHE A 7 4.56 16.23 -12.92
CA PHE A 7 5.20 17.16 -13.83
C PHE A 7 6.57 16.64 -14.26
N HIS A 8 6.74 16.44 -15.56
CA HIS A 8 7.98 15.96 -16.18
C HIS A 8 8.64 17.13 -16.92
N PRO A 9 9.71 17.71 -16.36
CA PRO A 9 10.28 18.97 -16.88
C PRO A 9 10.97 18.81 -18.24
N ASN A 10 11.52 17.63 -18.53
CA ASN A 10 12.49 17.47 -19.63
C ASN A 10 12.02 16.57 -20.78
N ILE A 11 10.78 16.07 -20.75
CA ILE A 11 10.29 15.13 -21.77
C ILE A 11 9.54 15.82 -22.91
N SER A 12 9.68 15.27 -24.12
CA SER A 12 8.92 15.63 -25.32
C SER A 12 7.52 15.01 -25.33
N GLY A 13 6.71 15.39 -26.33
CA GLY A 13 5.42 14.72 -26.59
C GLY A 13 5.59 13.23 -26.87
N ILE A 14 6.55 12.87 -27.71
CA ILE A 14 6.82 11.48 -28.10
C ILE A 14 7.28 10.66 -26.88
N GLU A 15 8.19 11.20 -26.07
CA GLU A 15 8.64 10.52 -24.83
C GLU A 15 7.49 10.38 -23.83
N ALA A 16 6.59 11.37 -23.74
CA ALA A 16 5.39 11.28 -22.92
C ALA A 16 4.43 10.20 -23.43
N GLU A 17 4.24 10.07 -24.75
CA GLU A 17 3.45 8.99 -25.33
C GLU A 17 4.04 7.63 -24.97
N VAL A 18 5.34 7.44 -25.19
CA VAL A 18 6.04 6.18 -24.84
C VAL A 18 5.88 5.86 -23.36
N LEU A 19 6.12 6.83 -22.46
CA LEU A 19 6.00 6.63 -21.02
C LEU A 19 4.56 6.27 -20.60
N LEU A 20 3.57 6.98 -21.12
CA LEU A 20 2.17 6.70 -20.84
C LEU A 20 1.76 5.34 -21.40
N MET A 21 2.26 4.95 -22.57
CA MET A 21 1.97 3.66 -23.19
C MET A 21 2.64 2.47 -22.49
N ASP A 22 3.87 2.66 -22.02
CA ASP A 22 4.68 1.62 -21.38
C ASP A 22 4.30 1.43 -19.90
N ARG A 23 4.13 2.54 -19.16
CA ARG A 23 3.97 2.53 -17.70
C ARG A 23 2.58 2.98 -17.23
N GLY A 24 1.87 3.77 -18.02
CA GLY A 24 0.54 4.27 -17.67
C GLY A 24 -0.57 3.28 -18.02
N PHE A 25 -1.78 3.60 -17.62
CA PHE A 25 -3.04 2.93 -17.96
C PHE A 25 -4.05 3.96 -18.49
N ASP A 26 -5.19 3.54 -18.99
CA ASP A 26 -6.25 4.50 -19.36
C ASP A 26 -6.66 5.35 -18.13
N GLY A 27 -6.74 6.66 -18.33
CA GLY A 27 -6.88 7.67 -17.26
C GLY A 27 -5.55 8.11 -16.63
N SER A 28 -4.41 7.54 -17.04
CA SER A 28 -3.10 8.01 -16.59
C SER A 28 -2.72 9.30 -17.27
N PHE A 29 -2.08 10.20 -16.55
CA PHE A 29 -1.71 11.51 -17.08
C PHE A 29 -0.39 12.02 -16.53
N LEU A 30 0.23 12.93 -17.29
CA LEU A 30 1.38 13.71 -16.84
C LEU A 30 1.32 15.11 -17.45
N ALA A 31 1.95 16.08 -16.80
CA ALA A 31 2.14 17.42 -17.35
C ALA A 31 3.61 17.64 -17.71
N ARG A 32 3.88 18.45 -18.73
CA ARG A 32 5.23 18.77 -19.20
C ARG A 32 5.27 20.16 -19.84
N PRO A 33 6.44 20.81 -19.97
CA PRO A 33 6.57 22.00 -20.80
C PRO A 33 6.19 21.76 -22.26
N SER A 34 5.68 22.80 -22.91
CA SER A 34 5.39 22.79 -24.34
C SER A 34 6.66 23.05 -25.14
N ARG A 35 7.13 22.07 -25.92
CA ARG A 35 8.15 22.31 -26.97
C ARG A 35 7.57 23.08 -28.18
N SER A 36 6.25 22.97 -28.33
CA SER A 36 5.35 23.77 -29.18
C SER A 36 5.58 25.27 -29.16
N ASN A 37 5.45 25.77 -27.94
CA ASN A 37 5.25 27.16 -27.62
C ASN A 37 5.96 27.41 -26.28
N PRO A 38 7.20 27.92 -26.29
CA PRO A 38 7.96 28.17 -25.08
C PRO A 38 7.20 29.07 -24.11
N GLY A 39 7.07 28.63 -22.84
CA GLY A 39 6.30 29.32 -21.80
C GLY A 39 4.97 28.63 -21.46
N ASP A 40 4.40 27.88 -22.40
CA ASP A 40 3.18 27.07 -22.19
C ASP A 40 3.51 25.65 -21.68
N PHE A 41 2.46 24.93 -21.28
CA PHE A 41 2.54 23.55 -20.81
C PHE A 41 1.64 22.63 -21.64
N THR A 42 1.80 21.32 -21.46
CA THR A 42 0.99 20.30 -22.11
C THR A 42 0.65 19.21 -21.10
N LEU A 43 -0.64 18.92 -20.96
CA LEU A 43 -1.17 17.79 -20.21
C LEU A 43 -1.34 16.61 -21.18
N SER A 44 -0.59 15.54 -20.97
CA SER A 44 -0.64 14.32 -21.78
C SER A 44 -1.43 13.27 -21.02
N VAL A 45 -2.49 12.72 -21.63
CA VAL A 45 -3.42 11.80 -20.98
C VAL A 45 -3.59 10.55 -21.84
N ARG A 46 -3.40 9.37 -21.24
CA ARG A 46 -3.70 8.10 -21.89
C ARG A 46 -5.18 7.79 -21.74
N ARG A 47 -5.84 7.47 -22.84
CA ARG A 47 -7.24 7.03 -22.85
C ARG A 47 -7.50 6.17 -24.08
N SER A 48 -8.33 5.15 -23.93
CA SER A 48 -8.69 4.27 -25.05
C SER A 48 -7.49 3.67 -25.76
N GLY A 49 -6.39 3.41 -25.04
CA GLY A 49 -5.15 2.91 -25.65
C GLY A 49 -4.38 3.91 -26.52
N GLU A 50 -4.79 5.18 -26.57
CA GLU A 50 -4.13 6.29 -27.26
C GLU A 50 -3.71 7.37 -26.25
N VAL A 51 -2.82 8.28 -26.65
CA VAL A 51 -2.40 9.42 -25.82
C VAL A 51 -2.87 10.70 -26.47
N THR A 52 -3.57 11.52 -25.70
CA THR A 52 -4.08 12.83 -26.10
C THR A 52 -3.26 13.92 -25.42
N HIS A 53 -2.90 14.96 -26.16
CA HIS A 53 -2.15 16.11 -25.67
C HIS A 53 -3.03 17.35 -25.61
N ILE A 54 -3.18 17.92 -24.42
CA ILE A 54 -4.02 19.08 -24.14
C ILE A 54 -3.10 20.24 -23.78
N LYS A 55 -3.15 21.31 -24.57
CA LYS A 55 -2.32 22.49 -24.32
C LYS A 55 -2.85 23.26 -23.11
N ILE A 56 -1.94 23.70 -22.27
CA ILE A 56 -2.20 24.60 -21.14
C ILE A 56 -1.49 25.91 -21.45
N GLN A 57 -2.25 27.00 -21.58
CA GLN A 57 -1.68 28.31 -21.80
C GLN A 57 -1.27 28.93 -20.47
N ASN A 58 -0.11 29.59 -20.45
CA ASN A 58 0.33 30.40 -19.32
C ASN A 58 0.54 31.84 -19.79
N THR A 59 -0.36 32.74 -19.39
CA THR A 59 -0.31 34.16 -19.76
C THR A 59 0.58 35.00 -18.84
N GLY A 60 1.12 34.41 -17.77
CA GLY A 60 1.81 35.11 -16.69
C GLY A 60 0.89 35.45 -15.50
N ASP A 61 -0.42 35.50 -15.73
CA ASP A 61 -1.42 35.80 -14.69
C ASP A 61 -2.20 34.56 -14.22
N PHE A 62 -2.43 33.59 -15.11
CA PHE A 62 -3.18 32.36 -14.83
C PHE A 62 -2.83 31.24 -15.82
N TYR A 63 -3.20 30.02 -15.45
CA TYR A 63 -3.15 28.81 -16.27
C TYR A 63 -4.56 28.47 -16.76
N ASP A 64 -4.73 28.23 -18.05
CA ASP A 64 -6.01 27.76 -18.60
C ASP A 64 -5.84 26.64 -19.64
N LEU A 65 -6.90 25.86 -19.84
CA LEU A 65 -7.01 24.88 -20.92
C LEU A 65 -7.87 25.48 -22.02
N TYR A 66 -7.28 26.30 -22.90
CA TYR A 66 -7.86 26.85 -24.14
C TYR A 66 -9.41 27.01 -24.10
N GLY A 67 -9.90 27.93 -23.26
CA GLY A 67 -11.33 28.24 -23.11
C GLY A 67 -12.08 27.52 -21.98
N GLY A 68 -11.37 26.82 -21.10
CA GLY A 68 -11.88 26.26 -19.84
C GLY A 68 -11.78 27.20 -18.63
N GLU A 69 -11.82 26.61 -17.44
CA GLU A 69 -11.60 27.29 -16.16
C GLU A 69 -10.16 27.82 -16.03
N LYS A 70 -9.97 28.87 -15.22
CA LYS A 70 -8.68 29.53 -14.99
C LYS A 70 -8.15 29.23 -13.59
N PHE A 71 -6.85 28.94 -13.48
CA PHE A 71 -6.20 28.52 -12.24
C PHE A 71 -4.96 29.35 -11.92
N ALA A 72 -4.63 29.56 -10.65
CA ALA A 72 -3.44 30.32 -10.25
C ALA A 72 -2.16 29.47 -10.37
N THR A 73 -2.27 28.16 -10.19
CA THR A 73 -1.14 27.24 -10.39
C THR A 73 -1.51 26.01 -11.20
N LEU A 74 -0.53 25.41 -11.89
CA LEU A 74 -0.69 24.13 -12.58
C LEU A 74 -1.18 23.00 -11.64
N SER A 75 -0.83 23.07 -10.34
CA SER A 75 -1.29 22.09 -9.35
C SER A 75 -2.76 22.20 -9.03
N GLU A 76 -3.28 23.41 -8.91
CA GLU A 76 -4.71 23.64 -8.72
C GLU A 76 -5.51 23.16 -9.94
N LEU A 77 -5.01 23.42 -11.15
CA LEU A 77 -5.60 22.93 -12.39
C LEU A 77 -5.72 21.41 -12.39
N VAL A 78 -4.61 20.70 -12.13
CA VAL A 78 -4.61 19.23 -12.11
C VAL A 78 -5.52 18.69 -11.01
N GLN A 79 -5.45 19.27 -9.81
CA GLN A 79 -6.28 18.85 -8.69
C GLN A 79 -7.77 19.01 -8.99
N TYR A 80 -8.18 20.15 -9.54
CA TYR A 80 -9.57 20.40 -9.92
C TYR A 80 -10.12 19.34 -10.86
N TYR A 81 -9.39 19.00 -11.93
CA TYR A 81 -9.86 18.01 -12.92
C TYR A 81 -9.73 16.55 -12.45
N MET A 82 -8.91 16.27 -11.43
CA MET A 82 -8.91 14.96 -10.76
C MET A 82 -10.12 14.78 -9.84
N GLU A 83 -10.53 15.83 -9.12
CA GLU A 83 -11.67 15.80 -8.20
C GLU A 83 -13.02 15.92 -8.94
N ASN A 84 -13.04 16.59 -10.11
CA ASN A 84 -14.25 16.87 -10.88
C ASN A 84 -14.28 16.09 -12.21
N GLN A 85 -14.35 14.76 -12.10
CA GLN A 85 -14.46 13.86 -13.27
C GLN A 85 -15.66 14.25 -14.14
N GLY A 86 -15.48 14.28 -15.47
CA GLY A 86 -16.53 14.68 -16.42
C GLY A 86 -16.45 16.12 -16.92
N GLN A 87 -15.65 16.99 -16.30
CA GLN A 87 -15.53 18.41 -16.69
C GLN A 87 -14.50 18.65 -17.80
N LEU A 88 -13.43 17.85 -17.85
CA LEU A 88 -12.44 17.94 -18.91
C LEU A 88 -12.97 17.22 -20.15
N LYS A 89 -13.16 17.94 -21.26
CA LYS A 89 -13.75 17.41 -22.49
C LYS A 89 -12.99 17.84 -23.72
N GLU A 90 -13.03 16.99 -24.74
CA GLU A 90 -12.57 17.33 -26.07
C GLU A 90 -13.56 18.18 -26.86
N LYS A 91 -13.12 18.68 -28.02
CA LYS A 91 -13.96 19.42 -28.97
C LYS A 91 -15.14 18.60 -29.51
N ASN A 92 -15.01 17.27 -29.55
CA ASN A 92 -16.08 16.35 -29.94
C ASN A 92 -17.07 16.04 -28.79
N GLY A 93 -16.81 16.54 -27.58
CA GLY A 93 -17.64 16.32 -26.39
C GLY A 93 -17.26 15.09 -25.55
N GLU A 94 -16.27 14.29 -25.97
CA GLU A 94 -15.80 13.15 -25.17
C GLU A 94 -15.10 13.61 -23.89
N VAL A 95 -15.39 12.91 -22.79
CA VAL A 95 -14.79 13.18 -21.48
C VAL A 95 -13.37 12.63 -21.43
N ILE A 96 -12.46 13.42 -20.86
CA ILE A 96 -11.10 13.02 -20.53
C ILE A 96 -11.01 12.94 -19.01
N GLU A 97 -10.66 11.78 -18.49
CA GLU A 97 -10.56 11.53 -17.06
C GLU A 97 -9.10 11.56 -16.61
N LEU A 98 -8.81 12.35 -15.57
CA LEU A 98 -7.51 12.36 -14.90
C LEU A 98 -7.61 11.49 -13.66
N ARG A 99 -7.17 10.24 -13.75
CA ARG A 99 -7.30 9.27 -12.66
C ARG A 99 -5.97 8.97 -11.99
N TYR A 100 -4.93 8.73 -12.77
CA TYR A 100 -3.66 8.19 -12.26
C TYR A 100 -2.49 9.11 -12.67
N PRO A 101 -1.96 9.94 -11.75
CA PRO A 101 -0.78 10.73 -12.06
C PRO A 101 0.42 9.81 -12.34
N LEU A 102 0.94 9.84 -13.57
CA LEU A 102 2.17 9.14 -13.93
C LEU A 102 3.35 9.98 -13.45
N ASN A 103 3.96 9.55 -12.34
CA ASN A 103 5.03 10.32 -11.70
C ASN A 103 6.35 10.21 -12.48
N CYS A 104 7.09 11.33 -12.52
CA CYS A 104 8.44 11.40 -13.02
C CYS A 104 9.30 10.42 -12.23
N ALA A 105 10.02 9.56 -12.95
CA ALA A 105 10.95 8.64 -12.31
C ALA A 105 12.03 9.45 -11.61
N ASP A 106 12.48 8.98 -10.45
CA ASP A 106 13.63 9.60 -9.80
C ASP A 106 14.83 9.56 -10.77
N PRO A 107 15.61 10.64 -10.88
CA PRO A 107 16.77 10.71 -11.77
C PRO A 107 17.88 9.72 -11.38
N THR A 108 17.75 9.07 -10.22
CA THR A 108 18.66 8.06 -9.72
C THR A 108 17.92 7.13 -8.75
N THR A 109 18.38 5.89 -8.64
CA THR A 109 17.90 4.94 -7.63
C THR A 109 18.61 5.09 -6.29
N GLU A 110 19.59 5.98 -6.19
CA GLU A 110 20.46 6.10 -5.02
C GLU A 110 19.73 6.66 -3.78
N ARG A 111 19.93 6.02 -2.63
CA ARG A 111 19.32 6.40 -1.33
C ARG A 111 19.58 7.84 -0.89
N TRP A 112 20.65 8.51 -1.31
CA TRP A 112 20.89 9.92 -0.93
C TRP A 112 19.98 10.91 -1.66
N PHE A 113 19.17 10.47 -2.62
CA PHE A 113 18.19 11.28 -3.31
C PHE A 113 16.85 11.31 -2.56
N HIS A 114 16.36 12.50 -2.23
CA HIS A 114 15.13 12.71 -1.45
C HIS A 114 13.96 13.20 -2.30
N GLY A 115 14.16 13.40 -3.62
CA GLY A 115 13.13 13.95 -4.49
C GLY A 115 12.62 15.30 -4.00
N HIS A 116 11.30 15.42 -3.85
CA HIS A 116 10.66 16.65 -3.41
C HIS A 116 10.83 16.91 -1.90
N LEU A 117 11.89 17.65 -1.55
CA LEU A 117 12.19 18.08 -0.18
C LEU A 117 12.52 19.57 -0.19
N SER A 118 11.90 20.37 0.69
CA SER A 118 12.24 21.79 0.77
C SER A 118 13.62 22.00 1.39
N GLY A 119 14.22 23.17 1.12
CA GLY A 119 15.48 23.55 1.77
C GLY A 119 15.38 23.52 3.29
N LYS A 120 14.32 24.11 3.85
CA LYS A 120 14.08 24.16 5.30
C LYS A 120 13.90 22.77 5.92
N GLU A 121 13.18 21.87 5.27
CA GLU A 121 13.03 20.49 5.74
C GLU A 121 14.36 19.73 5.66
N ALA A 122 15.13 19.90 4.58
CA ALA A 122 16.46 19.32 4.46
C ALA A 122 17.40 19.80 5.56
N GLU A 123 17.42 21.11 5.85
CA GLU A 123 18.19 21.69 6.95
C GLU A 123 17.82 21.02 8.29
N LYS A 124 16.52 21.01 8.61
CA LYS A 124 16.00 20.42 9.84
C LYS A 124 16.42 18.95 9.97
N LEU A 125 16.18 18.14 8.95
CA LEU A 125 16.48 16.70 8.97
C LEU A 125 17.97 16.41 9.16
N ILE A 126 18.82 17.10 8.39
CA ILE A 126 20.27 16.88 8.40
C ILE A 126 20.89 17.39 9.72
N LEU A 127 20.42 18.51 10.27
CA LEU A 127 20.92 19.03 11.54
C LEU A 127 20.50 18.15 12.73
N GLU A 128 19.26 17.66 12.72
CA GLU A 128 18.73 16.80 13.80
C GLU A 128 19.31 15.38 13.79
N LYS A 129 19.54 14.80 12.61
CA LYS A 129 19.88 13.37 12.47
C LYS A 129 21.20 13.09 11.73
N GLY A 130 21.68 14.03 10.92
CA GLY A 130 22.93 13.88 10.15
C GLY A 130 24.17 14.13 10.99
N LYS A 131 25.33 13.69 10.51
CA LYS A 131 26.65 13.98 11.07
C LYS A 131 27.35 15.03 10.19
N ASN A 132 28.44 15.65 10.67
CA ASN A 132 29.21 16.56 9.83
C ASN A 132 29.68 15.86 8.53
N GLY A 133 29.49 16.50 7.38
CA GLY A 133 29.69 15.90 6.05
C GLY A 133 28.56 14.98 5.58
N SER A 134 27.42 14.93 6.28
CA SER A 134 26.21 14.27 5.79
C SER A 134 25.61 15.07 4.65
N PHE A 135 25.27 14.39 3.55
CA PHE A 135 24.72 15.05 2.37
C PHE A 135 23.46 14.37 1.84
N LEU A 136 22.59 15.14 1.20
CA LEU A 136 21.47 14.64 0.39
C LEU A 136 21.30 15.48 -0.87
N VAL A 137 20.65 14.91 -1.88
CA VAL A 137 20.21 15.64 -3.08
C VAL A 137 18.70 15.68 -3.11
N ARG A 138 18.15 16.83 -3.49
CA ARG A 138 16.71 17.10 -3.58
C ARG A 138 16.39 17.92 -4.82
N GLU A 139 15.13 17.96 -5.23
CA GLU A 139 14.66 18.84 -6.29
C GLU A 139 14.79 20.32 -5.90
N SER A 140 15.06 21.18 -6.88
CA SER A 140 15.05 22.62 -6.71
C SER A 140 13.61 23.16 -6.75
N GLN A 141 13.15 23.73 -5.63
CA GLN A 141 11.85 24.39 -5.57
C GLN A 141 11.83 25.73 -6.31
N SER A 142 12.99 26.40 -6.40
CA SER A 142 13.13 27.69 -7.07
C SER A 142 13.24 27.58 -8.60
N LYS A 143 13.77 26.47 -9.11
CA LYS A 143 13.99 26.24 -10.54
C LYS A 143 13.61 24.80 -10.89
N PRO A 144 12.36 24.55 -11.34
CA PRO A 144 11.92 23.22 -11.74
C PRO A 144 12.85 22.61 -12.81
N GLY A 145 13.23 21.34 -12.62
CA GLY A 145 14.20 20.64 -13.46
C GLY A 145 15.64 20.65 -12.95
N ASP A 146 15.99 21.63 -12.10
CA ASP A 146 17.26 21.66 -11.38
C ASP A 146 17.17 20.90 -10.03
N TYR A 147 18.31 20.65 -9.43
CA TYR A 147 18.47 19.94 -8.16
C TYR A 147 19.31 20.76 -7.17
N VAL A 148 19.34 20.33 -5.91
CA VAL A 148 20.15 20.97 -4.86
C VAL A 148 20.84 19.89 -4.03
N LEU A 149 22.16 19.98 -3.93
CA LEU A 149 22.97 19.21 -2.99
C LEU A 149 23.02 19.95 -1.65
N SER A 150 22.45 19.35 -0.61
CA SER A 150 22.40 19.90 0.75
C SER A 150 23.38 19.14 1.63
N VAL A 151 24.36 19.83 2.21
CA VAL A 151 25.48 19.20 2.94
C VAL A 151 25.61 19.82 4.33
N ARG A 152 25.69 19.00 5.38
CA ARG A 152 26.04 19.47 6.72
C ARG A 152 27.49 19.90 6.76
N THR A 153 27.72 21.17 7.03
CA THR A 153 29.04 21.75 7.30
C THR A 153 29.02 22.29 8.72
N ASP A 154 29.48 21.45 9.65
CA ASP A 154 29.44 21.67 11.09
C ASP A 154 28.00 21.90 11.62
N ASP A 155 27.68 23.12 12.03
CA ASP A 155 26.40 23.52 12.63
C ASP A 155 25.45 24.21 11.63
N ARG A 156 25.79 24.21 10.35
CA ARG A 156 24.96 24.72 9.27
C ARG A 156 24.82 23.71 8.14
N VAL A 157 23.95 24.04 7.20
CA VAL A 157 23.77 23.27 5.97
C VAL A 157 24.08 24.17 4.79
N THR A 158 24.99 23.74 3.94
CA THR A 158 25.33 24.40 2.69
C THR A 158 24.47 23.81 1.58
N HIS A 159 23.82 24.67 0.80
CA HIS A 159 23.01 24.28 -0.36
C HIS A 159 23.73 24.66 -1.66
N VAL A 160 24.10 23.67 -2.45
CA VAL A 160 24.75 23.83 -3.75
C VAL A 160 23.74 23.52 -4.85
N MET A 161 23.50 24.49 -5.75
CA MET A 161 22.61 24.29 -6.89
C MET A 161 23.25 23.34 -7.91
N ILE A 162 22.51 22.33 -8.34
CA ILE A 162 22.87 21.45 -9.45
C ILE A 162 21.94 21.79 -10.61
N ARG A 163 22.50 22.31 -11.69
CA ARG A 163 21.77 22.64 -12.92
C ARG A 163 21.63 21.40 -13.79
N CYS A 164 20.48 21.22 -14.42
CA CYS A 164 20.28 20.22 -15.45
C CYS A 164 20.11 20.91 -16.81
N GLN A 165 21.08 20.74 -17.69
CA GLN A 165 21.09 21.34 -19.04
C GLN A 165 21.49 20.28 -20.05
N ASP A 166 20.69 20.11 -21.11
CA ASP A 166 20.89 19.10 -22.17
C ASP A 166 21.10 17.67 -21.63
N ASN A 167 20.38 17.30 -20.57
CA ASN A 167 20.53 16.04 -19.83
C ASN A 167 21.89 15.83 -19.13
N CYS A 168 22.73 16.87 -19.05
CA CYS A 168 23.93 16.87 -18.23
C CYS A 168 23.74 17.69 -16.95
N TYR A 169 24.51 17.35 -15.92
CA TYR A 169 24.46 17.95 -14.60
C TYR A 169 25.74 18.72 -14.28
N ASP A 170 25.62 19.91 -13.71
CA ASP A 170 26.75 20.72 -13.25
C ASP A 170 26.38 21.59 -12.04
N VAL A 171 27.36 22.16 -11.34
CA VAL A 171 27.13 22.96 -10.11
C VAL A 171 27.30 24.47 -10.29
N GLY A 172 27.20 24.98 -11.53
CA GLY A 172 27.40 26.40 -11.84
C GLY A 172 28.62 26.70 -12.71
N GLY A 173 29.54 25.73 -12.85
CA GLY A 173 30.76 25.80 -13.66
C GLY A 173 31.63 24.55 -13.46
N GLY A 174 32.67 24.38 -14.29
CA GLY A 174 33.55 23.21 -14.25
C GLY A 174 33.08 22.06 -15.14
N GLU A 175 33.31 20.82 -14.69
CA GLU A 175 32.92 19.60 -15.41
C GLU A 175 31.40 19.43 -15.46
N ARG A 176 30.91 18.84 -16.57
CA ARG A 176 29.52 18.39 -16.75
C ARG A 176 29.50 16.87 -16.62
N PHE A 177 28.44 16.33 -16.03
CA PHE A 177 28.27 14.90 -15.76
C PHE A 177 27.02 14.36 -16.42
N ASP A 178 27.02 13.08 -16.82
CA ASP A 178 25.87 12.46 -17.48
C ASP A 178 24.81 11.98 -16.47
N SER A 179 25.17 11.86 -15.19
CA SER A 179 24.24 11.52 -14.12
C SER A 179 24.55 12.24 -12.81
N LEU A 180 23.52 12.39 -11.96
CA LEU A 180 23.70 12.87 -10.58
C LEU A 180 24.65 11.96 -9.79
N SER A 181 24.67 10.65 -10.05
CA SER A 181 25.55 9.72 -9.36
C SER A 181 27.02 9.97 -9.67
N GLU A 182 27.36 10.22 -10.94
CA GLU A 182 28.72 10.59 -11.35
C GLU A 182 29.15 11.92 -10.76
N LEU A 183 28.26 12.93 -10.77
CA LEU A 183 28.50 14.22 -10.14
C LEU A 183 28.84 14.06 -8.65
N ILE A 184 28.06 13.27 -7.92
CA ILE A 184 28.28 13.04 -6.49
C ILE A 184 29.59 12.26 -6.24
N GLU A 185 29.89 11.23 -7.02
CA GLU A 185 31.15 10.48 -6.88
C GLU A 185 32.39 11.32 -7.20
N HIS A 186 32.29 12.25 -8.16
CA HIS A 186 33.34 13.24 -8.41
C HIS A 186 33.56 14.13 -7.18
N TYR A 187 32.49 14.77 -6.66
CA TYR A 187 32.62 15.72 -5.54
C TYR A 187 32.86 15.07 -4.17
N LYS A 188 32.67 13.74 -4.04
CA LYS A 188 33.19 12.96 -2.91
C LYS A 188 34.72 12.90 -2.89
N LYS A 189 35.33 12.76 -4.07
CA LYS A 189 36.80 12.68 -4.23
C LYS A 189 37.45 14.06 -4.30
N ASN A 190 36.72 15.03 -4.85
CA ASN A 190 37.16 16.40 -5.06
C ASN A 190 36.23 17.37 -4.31
N PRO A 191 36.43 17.61 -2.99
CA PRO A 191 35.54 18.46 -2.20
C PRO A 191 35.42 19.89 -2.76
N MET A 192 34.21 20.44 -2.74
CA MET A 192 33.97 21.82 -3.17
C MET A 192 34.46 22.82 -2.10
N VAL A 193 34.81 24.03 -2.51
CA VAL A 193 35.23 25.11 -1.61
C VAL A 193 34.30 26.31 -1.80
N GLU A 194 33.65 26.74 -0.72
CA GLU A 194 32.80 27.94 -0.71
C GLU A 194 33.68 29.21 -0.81
N THR A 195 33.14 30.32 -1.31
CA THR A 195 33.82 31.63 -1.35
C THR A 195 34.31 32.10 0.03
N SER A 196 33.69 31.62 1.10
CA SER A 196 34.12 31.85 2.49
C SER A 196 35.41 31.11 2.88
N GLY A 197 35.89 30.19 2.05
CA GLY A 197 37.01 29.27 2.32
C GLY A 197 36.58 27.95 2.96
N THR A 198 35.29 27.75 3.23
CA THR A 198 34.79 26.50 3.85
C THR A 198 34.81 25.35 2.85
N VAL A 199 35.44 24.22 3.21
CA VAL A 199 35.49 23.03 2.36
C VAL A 199 34.28 22.11 2.62
N VAL A 200 33.46 21.92 1.60
CA VAL A 200 32.25 21.11 1.62
C VAL A 200 32.61 19.65 1.31
N HIS A 201 32.70 18.83 2.37
CA HIS A 201 33.04 17.42 2.24
C HIS A 201 31.78 16.55 2.17
N LEU A 202 31.67 15.72 1.12
CA LEU A 202 30.64 14.69 1.00
C LEU A 202 31.14 13.40 1.66
N LYS A 203 30.96 13.27 2.97
CA LYS A 203 31.50 12.14 3.74
C LYS A 203 30.57 10.94 3.75
N GLN A 204 29.31 11.15 4.13
CA GLN A 204 28.32 10.07 4.21
C GLN A 204 26.97 10.50 3.65
N PRO A 205 26.28 9.63 2.91
CA PRO A 205 24.93 9.94 2.44
C PRO A 205 23.95 10.01 3.62
N PHE A 206 23.02 10.95 3.56
CA PHE A 206 21.84 11.00 4.40
C PHE A 206 20.70 10.33 3.63
N ASN A 207 20.44 9.06 3.93
CA ASN A 207 19.59 8.20 3.09
C ASN A 207 18.08 8.48 3.30
N ALA A 208 17.34 8.54 2.19
CA ALA A 208 15.88 8.61 2.14
C ALA A 208 15.25 7.21 2.26
N THR A 209 14.25 7.09 3.13
CA THR A 209 13.42 5.87 3.23
C THR A 209 12.14 5.96 2.42
N ARG A 210 11.73 7.19 2.06
CA ARG A 210 10.61 7.45 1.18
C ARG A 210 10.94 7.07 -0.27
N ILE A 211 9.99 6.45 -0.95
CA ILE A 211 10.08 6.03 -2.35
C ILE A 211 8.73 6.20 -3.04
N ASN A 212 8.74 6.28 -4.37
CA ASN A 212 7.54 5.99 -5.16
C ASN A 212 7.28 4.47 -5.10
N ALA A 213 6.03 4.06 -4.88
CA ALA A 213 5.63 2.66 -4.82
C ALA A 213 6.04 1.88 -6.08
N SER A 214 5.87 2.41 -7.28
CA SER A 214 6.31 1.77 -8.53
C SER A 214 7.82 1.49 -8.58
N GLY A 215 8.63 2.23 -7.81
CA GLY A 215 10.08 2.05 -7.69
C GLY A 215 10.52 1.02 -6.64
N ILE A 216 9.58 0.32 -5.97
CA ILE A 216 9.89 -0.60 -4.86
C ILE A 216 10.90 -1.69 -5.23
N ASP A 217 10.84 -2.26 -6.44
CA ASP A 217 11.77 -3.32 -6.88
C ASP A 217 13.23 -2.81 -6.91
N SER A 218 13.42 -1.58 -7.42
CA SER A 218 14.74 -0.95 -7.44
C SER A 218 15.25 -0.70 -6.02
N ARG A 219 14.38 -0.23 -5.11
CA ARG A 219 14.73 -0.04 -3.70
C ARG A 219 15.07 -1.37 -3.01
N VAL A 220 14.33 -2.43 -3.26
CA VAL A 220 14.62 -3.76 -2.68
C VAL A 220 15.99 -4.24 -3.15
N LYS A 221 16.28 -4.15 -4.46
CA LYS A 221 17.60 -4.51 -5.01
C LYS A 221 18.72 -3.69 -4.37
N GLU A 222 18.50 -2.40 -4.15
CA GLU A 222 19.47 -1.53 -3.50
C GLU A 222 19.71 -1.92 -2.03
N LEU A 223 18.66 -2.18 -1.26
CA LEU A 223 18.78 -2.60 0.15
C LEU A 223 19.37 -4.01 0.33
N GLN A 224 19.32 -4.83 -0.72
CA GLN A 224 19.99 -6.14 -0.75
C GLN A 224 21.50 -6.05 -0.98
N LYS A 225 22.01 -4.95 -1.56
CA LYS A 225 23.45 -4.77 -1.76
C LYS A 225 24.15 -4.70 -0.40
N GLU A 226 25.26 -5.41 -0.27
CA GLU A 226 26.13 -5.32 0.90
C GLU A 226 26.97 -4.03 0.82
N ASN A 227 27.06 -3.28 1.91
CA ASN A 227 27.88 -2.08 1.93
C ASN A 227 29.37 -2.45 2.01
N GLY A 228 30.12 -2.11 0.96
CA GLY A 228 31.56 -2.38 0.82
C GLY A 228 32.48 -1.65 1.81
N GLN A 229 31.95 -1.01 2.86
CA GLN A 229 32.74 -0.37 3.91
C GLN A 229 32.55 -1.08 5.26
N LEU A 230 33.59 -1.83 5.65
CA LEU A 230 33.99 -2.29 7.00
C LEU A 230 32.99 -3.04 7.91
N THR A 231 31.70 -3.13 7.56
CA THR A 231 30.71 -3.79 8.45
C THR A 231 30.04 -5.02 7.84
N GLY A 232 30.07 -5.23 6.52
CA GLY A 232 29.50 -6.42 5.87
C GLY A 232 27.99 -6.60 6.11
N LYS A 233 27.27 -5.52 6.42
CA LYS A 233 25.81 -5.56 6.68
C LYS A 233 25.05 -4.92 5.53
N ALA A 234 23.94 -5.55 5.13
CA ALA A 234 23.11 -5.11 4.01
C ALA A 234 22.26 -3.87 4.34
N GLY A 235 21.78 -3.15 3.33
CA GLY A 235 20.99 -1.92 3.50
C GLY A 235 19.72 -2.09 4.34
N PHE A 236 19.07 -3.27 4.31
CA PHE A 236 17.94 -3.59 5.18
C PHE A 236 18.30 -3.52 6.67
N TRP A 237 19.46 -4.06 7.05
CA TRP A 237 19.93 -4.03 8.43
C TRP A 237 20.14 -2.58 8.89
N GLU A 238 20.73 -1.72 8.05
CA GLU A 238 20.97 -0.32 8.40
C GLU A 238 19.68 0.46 8.65
N GLU A 239 18.68 0.31 7.78
CA GLU A 239 17.39 0.98 7.98
C GLU A 239 16.65 0.46 9.21
N PHE A 240 16.71 -0.86 9.44
CA PHE A 240 16.09 -1.47 10.62
C PHE A 240 16.80 -1.05 11.91
N GLU A 241 18.12 -0.97 11.94
CA GLU A 241 18.85 -0.49 13.13
C GLU A 241 18.60 0.99 13.40
N SER A 242 18.45 1.82 12.36
CA SER A 242 18.04 3.22 12.51
C SER A 242 16.67 3.32 13.19
N LEU A 243 15.73 2.42 12.89
CA LEU A 243 14.46 2.30 13.63
C LEU A 243 14.68 1.94 15.10
N GLN A 244 15.55 0.95 15.38
CA GLN A 244 15.84 0.53 16.75
C GLN A 244 16.44 1.67 17.58
N GLN A 245 17.34 2.47 17.02
CA GLN A 245 17.95 3.61 17.70
C GLN A 245 16.94 4.70 18.07
N GLN A 246 15.86 4.83 17.30
CA GLN A 246 14.79 5.80 17.58
C GLN A 246 13.86 5.35 18.71
N GLU A 247 13.81 4.05 19.07
CA GLU A 247 12.95 3.56 20.15
C GLU A 247 13.28 4.23 21.50
N CYS A 248 14.55 4.58 21.74
CA CYS A 248 14.99 5.30 22.94
C CYS A 248 14.40 6.71 23.08
N LYS A 249 13.91 7.31 21.98
CA LYS A 249 13.30 8.66 21.98
C LYS A 249 11.80 8.64 22.33
N HIS A 250 11.16 7.47 22.26
CA HIS A 250 9.72 7.29 22.41
C HIS A 250 9.35 6.41 23.61
N LEU A 251 9.84 6.79 24.80
CA LEU A 251 9.50 6.12 26.05
C LEU A 251 8.12 6.58 26.56
N PHE A 252 7.06 6.07 25.92
CA PHE A 252 5.69 6.32 26.40
C PHE A 252 5.37 5.52 27.67
N SER A 253 4.45 6.07 28.47
CA SER A 253 4.02 5.48 29.73
C SER A 253 3.30 4.15 29.51
N ARG A 254 3.54 3.18 30.41
CA ARG A 254 2.96 1.83 30.44
C ARG A 254 2.52 1.45 31.86
N LYS A 255 2.19 2.46 32.67
CA LYS A 255 1.95 2.32 34.11
C LYS A 255 0.76 1.42 34.40
N GLU A 256 -0.27 1.46 33.56
CA GLU A 256 -1.47 0.65 33.73
C GLU A 256 -1.17 -0.84 33.63
N GLY A 257 -0.31 -1.25 32.69
CA GLY A 257 0.13 -2.64 32.56
C GLY A 257 1.09 -3.11 33.66
N GLN A 258 1.71 -2.18 34.39
CA GLN A 258 2.64 -2.47 35.50
C GLN A 258 1.94 -2.65 36.85
N LYS A 259 0.66 -2.25 36.96
CA LYS A 259 -0.14 -2.43 38.18
C LYS A 259 -0.17 -3.90 38.62
N THR A 260 -0.13 -4.11 39.93
CA THR A 260 -0.03 -5.45 40.54
C THR A 260 -1.17 -6.36 40.08
N GLU A 261 -2.37 -5.79 39.97
CA GLU A 261 -3.62 -6.47 39.63
C GLU A 261 -3.71 -6.85 38.15
N ASN A 262 -2.93 -6.18 37.29
CA ASN A 262 -2.87 -6.42 35.84
C ASN A 262 -1.74 -7.37 35.44
N ARG A 263 -0.82 -7.71 36.36
CA ARG A 263 0.38 -8.50 36.06
C ARG A 263 0.06 -9.88 35.47
N ASN A 264 -0.99 -10.54 35.95
CA ASN A 264 -1.45 -11.85 35.47
C ASN A 264 -2.33 -11.77 34.20
N LYS A 265 -2.68 -10.55 33.74
CA LYS A 265 -3.34 -10.30 32.45
C LYS A 265 -2.33 -10.09 31.32
N ASN A 266 -1.03 -10.06 31.62
CA ASN A 266 0.06 -9.91 30.64
C ASN A 266 0.73 -11.25 30.35
N ARG A 267 0.75 -11.67 29.08
CA ARG A 267 1.46 -12.90 28.67
C ARG A 267 2.96 -12.79 28.91
N TYR A 268 3.52 -11.60 28.68
CA TYR A 268 4.92 -11.30 28.92
C TYR A 268 5.04 -10.08 29.83
N LYS A 269 5.77 -10.23 30.93
CA LYS A 269 5.92 -9.20 31.99
C LYS A 269 6.32 -7.82 31.44
N ASN A 270 7.16 -7.79 30.41
CA ASN A 270 7.77 -6.56 29.90
C ASN A 270 7.15 -6.05 28.59
N ILE A 271 6.13 -6.74 28.05
CA ILE A 271 5.44 -6.33 26.82
C ILE A 271 4.06 -5.83 27.22
N LEU A 272 3.96 -4.51 27.41
CA LEU A 272 2.82 -3.84 27.99
C LEU A 272 2.26 -2.80 27.00
N PRO A 273 0.95 -2.56 26.99
CA PRO A 273 0.34 -1.55 26.13
C PRO A 273 0.76 -0.14 26.60
N PHE A 274 0.90 0.80 25.66
CA PHE A 274 1.04 2.21 26.03
C PHE A 274 -0.26 2.76 26.60
N ASP A 275 -0.15 3.60 27.63
CA ASP A 275 -1.32 4.10 28.37
C ASP A 275 -2.22 5.02 27.52
N HIS A 276 -1.65 5.77 26.57
CA HIS A 276 -2.39 6.76 25.76
C HIS A 276 -3.22 6.14 24.62
N THR A 277 -2.87 4.93 24.17
CA THR A 277 -3.58 4.21 23.10
C THR A 277 -4.17 2.87 23.56
N ARG A 278 -4.06 2.51 24.84
CA ARG A 278 -4.60 1.23 25.32
C ARG A 278 -6.12 1.18 25.13
N VAL A 279 -6.62 -0.02 24.84
CA VAL A 279 -8.05 -0.28 24.93
C VAL A 279 -8.45 -0.30 26.41
N LYS A 280 -9.55 0.38 26.75
CA LYS A 280 -10.14 0.38 28.09
C LYS A 280 -11.46 -0.37 28.05
N LEU A 281 -11.60 -1.43 28.84
CA LEU A 281 -12.86 -2.18 28.89
C LEU A 281 -13.95 -1.34 29.57
N LYS A 282 -15.12 -1.27 28.95
CA LYS A 282 -16.32 -0.57 29.40
C LYS A 282 -17.27 -1.55 30.10
N ASP A 283 -18.24 -1.03 30.85
CA ASP A 283 -19.28 -1.82 31.54
C ASP A 283 -18.72 -2.87 32.53
N VAL A 284 -17.57 -2.56 33.11
CA VAL A 284 -16.88 -3.33 34.16
C VAL A 284 -17.18 -2.75 35.54
N ASP A 285 -17.07 -3.56 36.59
CA ASP A 285 -17.25 -3.08 37.97
C ASP A 285 -16.09 -2.14 38.36
N PRO A 286 -16.36 -0.84 38.62
CA PRO A 286 -15.31 0.12 38.97
C PRO A 286 -14.66 -0.18 40.33
N ASN A 287 -15.29 -1.00 41.18
CA ASN A 287 -14.74 -1.40 42.47
C ASN A 287 -13.74 -2.56 42.35
N VAL A 288 -13.63 -3.19 41.18
CA VAL A 288 -12.67 -4.27 40.94
C VAL A 288 -11.42 -3.68 40.28
N PRO A 289 -10.28 -3.60 41.01
CA PRO A 289 -9.05 -3.04 40.47
C PRO A 289 -8.57 -3.83 39.24
N GLY A 290 -8.22 -3.11 38.17
CA GLY A 290 -7.75 -3.72 36.92
C GLY A 290 -8.86 -4.31 36.04
N ALA A 291 -10.14 -4.14 36.39
CA ALA A 291 -11.25 -4.63 35.57
C ALA A 291 -11.28 -3.96 34.18
N GLU A 292 -10.88 -2.70 34.07
CA GLU A 292 -10.82 -1.97 32.78
C GLU A 292 -9.63 -2.37 31.89
N TYR A 293 -8.72 -3.24 32.37
CA TYR A 293 -7.46 -3.53 31.71
C TYR A 293 -7.54 -4.74 30.78
N VAL A 294 -7.07 -4.53 29.55
CA VAL A 294 -6.71 -5.57 28.58
C VAL A 294 -5.39 -5.18 27.91
N ASN A 295 -4.51 -6.14 27.62
CA ASN A 295 -3.24 -5.87 26.93
C ASN A 295 -3.46 -5.71 25.42
N ALA A 296 -4.01 -4.55 25.04
CA ALA A 296 -4.31 -4.20 23.66
C ALA A 296 -4.14 -2.69 23.44
N ASN A 297 -3.81 -2.28 22.21
CA ASN A 297 -3.75 -0.89 21.79
C ASN A 297 -4.55 -0.68 20.50
N TYR A 298 -5.20 0.47 20.40
CA TYR A 298 -5.65 0.98 19.10
C TYR A 298 -4.45 1.35 18.26
N ILE A 299 -4.49 0.96 16.98
CA ILE A 299 -3.53 1.38 15.97
C ILE A 299 -4.31 2.07 14.85
N LYS A 300 -4.02 3.35 14.64
CA LYS A 300 -4.67 4.21 13.65
C LYS A 300 -3.62 4.72 12.66
N PRO A 301 -3.96 4.86 11.38
CA PRO A 301 -3.06 5.53 10.44
C PRO A 301 -3.04 7.05 10.69
N GLU A 302 -2.05 7.77 10.16
CA GLU A 302 -1.98 9.24 10.27
C GLU A 302 -3.17 9.89 9.55
N GLU A 303 -3.93 10.75 10.26
CA GLU A 303 -5.18 11.36 9.77
C GLU A 303 -4.96 12.20 8.50
N GLU A 304 -3.80 12.84 8.37
CA GLU A 304 -3.42 13.68 7.21
C GLU A 304 -3.38 12.92 5.87
N LEU A 305 -3.38 11.58 5.89
CA LEU A 305 -3.33 10.73 4.70
C LEU A 305 -4.72 10.41 4.12
N PHE A 306 -5.82 10.78 4.77
CA PHE A 306 -7.19 10.44 4.37
C PHE A 306 -8.03 11.70 4.14
N GLN A 307 -8.20 12.09 2.87
CA GLN A 307 -8.99 13.27 2.50
C GLN A 307 -10.50 13.00 2.44
N ASP A 308 -10.93 11.79 2.08
CA ASP A 308 -12.37 11.46 1.90
C ASP A 308 -12.74 10.01 2.25
N GLY A 309 -12.57 9.62 3.52
CA GLY A 309 -13.10 8.35 4.01
C GLY A 309 -12.76 8.04 5.45
N HIS A 310 -13.52 7.16 6.09
CA HIS A 310 -13.15 6.62 7.40
C HIS A 310 -11.95 5.67 7.24
N PRO A 311 -10.78 5.98 7.83
CA PRO A 311 -9.62 5.10 7.72
C PRO A 311 -9.91 3.75 8.38
N LYS A 312 -9.32 2.69 7.84
CA LYS A 312 -9.31 1.39 8.51
C LYS A 312 -8.48 1.49 9.78
N TYR A 313 -9.07 1.11 10.91
CA TYR A 313 -8.42 1.07 12.21
C TYR A 313 -8.20 -0.36 12.69
N TYR A 314 -7.25 -0.54 13.60
CA TYR A 314 -6.89 -1.85 14.12
C TYR A 314 -6.84 -1.85 15.65
N ILE A 315 -6.97 -3.04 16.22
CA ILE A 315 -6.59 -3.32 17.59
C ILE A 315 -5.46 -4.35 17.56
N ALA A 316 -4.28 -3.97 18.05
CA ALA A 316 -3.17 -4.90 18.25
C ALA A 316 -3.19 -5.43 19.68
N THR A 317 -3.36 -6.75 19.84
CA THR A 317 -3.45 -7.40 21.16
C THR A 317 -2.58 -8.66 21.26
N GLN A 318 -2.32 -9.11 22.49
CA GLN A 318 -1.61 -10.37 22.75
C GLN A 318 -2.52 -11.59 22.51
N GLY A 319 -1.93 -12.78 22.41
CA GLY A 319 -2.68 -14.04 22.43
C GLY A 319 -3.30 -14.28 23.80
N CYS A 320 -4.60 -14.63 23.83
CA CYS A 320 -5.40 -14.81 25.05
C CYS A 320 -4.75 -15.75 26.06
N LEU A 321 -4.79 -15.38 27.34
CA LEU A 321 -4.52 -16.25 28.49
C LEU A 321 -5.84 -16.86 28.98
N PRO A 322 -5.82 -17.96 29.78
CA PRO A 322 -7.04 -18.48 30.38
C PRO A 322 -7.83 -17.42 31.16
N SER A 323 -7.12 -16.53 31.87
CA SER A 323 -7.68 -15.45 32.67
C SER A 323 -8.22 -14.25 31.87
N THR A 324 -7.91 -14.14 30.58
CA THR A 324 -8.24 -12.94 29.77
C THR A 324 -9.21 -13.25 28.63
N MET A 325 -9.82 -14.44 28.59
CA MET A 325 -10.77 -14.79 27.51
C MET A 325 -12.06 -13.96 27.57
N SER A 326 -12.58 -13.70 28.78
CA SER A 326 -13.74 -12.80 28.96
C SER A 326 -13.39 -11.38 28.52
N ASP A 327 -12.30 -10.83 29.06
CA ASP A 327 -11.77 -9.51 28.70
C ASP A 327 -11.60 -9.33 27.17
N PHE A 328 -11.16 -10.38 26.48
CA PHE A 328 -11.03 -10.38 25.01
C PHE A 328 -12.38 -10.24 24.30
N TRP A 329 -13.39 -11.01 24.72
CA TRP A 329 -14.72 -10.94 24.12
C TRP A 329 -15.49 -9.67 24.50
N ASP A 330 -15.27 -9.13 25.69
CA ASP A 330 -15.76 -7.80 26.09
C ASP A 330 -15.19 -6.72 25.18
N MET A 331 -13.88 -6.79 24.87
CA MET A 331 -13.24 -5.90 23.90
C MET A 331 -13.83 -6.07 22.48
N VAL A 332 -13.96 -7.29 21.97
CA VAL A 332 -14.54 -7.54 20.63
C VAL A 332 -15.95 -6.96 20.53
N TRP A 333 -16.77 -7.16 21.56
CA TRP A 333 -18.13 -6.66 21.59
C TRP A 333 -18.19 -5.13 21.66
N GLN A 334 -17.50 -4.50 22.61
CA GLN A 334 -17.61 -3.05 22.84
C GLN A 334 -17.09 -2.23 21.65
N GLU A 335 -16.09 -2.75 20.94
CA GLU A 335 -15.47 -2.08 19.80
C GLU A 335 -16.21 -2.37 18.49
N ASN A 336 -17.28 -3.17 18.53
CA ASN A 336 -18.02 -3.62 17.35
C ASN A 336 -17.09 -4.29 16.31
N THR A 337 -16.05 -4.99 16.77
CA THR A 337 -15.11 -5.71 15.91
C THR A 337 -15.84 -6.83 15.18
N ARG A 338 -15.72 -6.84 13.84
CA ARG A 338 -16.34 -7.85 12.97
C ARG A 338 -15.36 -8.85 12.39
N VAL A 339 -14.07 -8.50 12.37
CA VAL A 339 -13.00 -9.34 11.82
C VAL A 339 -11.88 -9.48 12.86
N ILE A 340 -11.53 -10.72 13.17
CA ILE A 340 -10.40 -11.08 14.03
C ILE A 340 -9.36 -11.81 13.20
N VAL A 341 -8.11 -11.37 13.28
CA VAL A 341 -6.95 -11.97 12.61
C VAL A 341 -6.01 -12.56 13.65
N MET A 342 -5.89 -13.89 13.64
CA MET A 342 -4.98 -14.66 14.49
C MET A 342 -3.79 -15.15 13.65
N THR A 343 -2.57 -14.68 13.96
CA THR A 343 -1.34 -14.97 13.19
C THR A 343 -0.37 -15.94 13.88
N THR A 344 -0.91 -16.87 14.68
CA THR A 344 -0.12 -17.87 15.43
C THR A 344 -0.94 -19.13 15.63
N LYS A 345 -0.27 -20.28 15.73
CA LYS A 345 -0.92 -21.51 16.24
C LYS A 345 -1.14 -21.40 17.75
N GLU A 346 -2.04 -22.20 18.31
CA GLU A 346 -2.26 -22.21 19.77
C GLU A 346 -0.95 -22.56 20.53
N ILE A 347 -0.22 -23.55 19.99
CA ILE A 347 1.06 -24.05 20.49
C ILE A 347 2.07 -24.06 19.35
N GLU A 348 3.26 -23.50 19.60
CA GLU A 348 4.39 -23.54 18.67
C GLU A 348 5.63 -24.01 19.44
N ARG A 349 6.31 -25.05 18.93
CA ARG A 349 7.46 -25.69 19.58
C ARG A 349 7.21 -26.06 21.06
N GLY A 350 6.03 -26.58 21.36
CA GLY A 350 5.62 -26.97 22.72
C GLY A 350 5.35 -25.80 23.67
N LYS A 351 5.36 -24.55 23.19
CA LYS A 351 5.06 -23.35 24.00
C LYS A 351 3.70 -22.79 23.64
N ASN A 352 2.87 -22.55 24.66
CA ASN A 352 1.57 -21.91 24.49
C ASN A 352 1.73 -20.46 24.00
N LYS A 353 1.18 -20.17 22.81
CA LYS A 353 1.19 -18.84 22.20
C LYS A 353 -0.13 -18.11 22.37
N CYS A 354 -1.24 -18.84 22.33
CA CYS A 354 -2.60 -18.34 22.54
C CYS A 354 -3.47 -19.50 23.02
N VAL A 355 -4.30 -19.30 24.04
CA VAL A 355 -5.32 -20.30 24.38
C VAL A 355 -6.49 -20.18 23.42
N ARG A 356 -7.19 -21.29 23.18
CA ARG A 356 -8.44 -21.29 22.42
C ARG A 356 -9.51 -20.50 23.16
N TYR A 357 -9.96 -19.42 22.54
CA TYR A 357 -11.02 -18.54 23.04
C TYR A 357 -12.33 -18.68 22.24
N TRP A 358 -12.47 -19.74 21.44
CA TRP A 358 -13.66 -20.04 20.64
C TRP A 358 -14.14 -21.48 20.91
N PRO A 359 -15.44 -21.77 20.74
CA PRO A 359 -15.95 -23.14 20.81
C PRO A 359 -15.67 -23.93 19.52
N GLU A 360 -15.77 -25.25 19.58
CA GLU A 360 -15.74 -26.12 18.39
C GLU A 360 -16.91 -25.81 17.45
N GLU A 361 -16.80 -26.23 16.19
CA GLU A 361 -17.84 -26.05 15.18
C GLU A 361 -19.21 -26.57 15.66
N CYS A 362 -20.27 -25.82 15.35
CA CYS A 362 -21.66 -26.06 15.78
C CYS A 362 -21.91 -25.99 17.31
N GLN A 363 -20.92 -25.58 18.11
CA GLN A 363 -21.07 -25.44 19.56
C GLN A 363 -21.14 -23.98 20.01
N GLY A 364 -21.66 -23.78 21.22
CA GLY A 364 -21.70 -22.50 21.92
C GLY A 364 -20.94 -22.55 23.23
N LYS A 365 -20.28 -21.44 23.60
CA LYS A 365 -19.65 -21.28 24.90
C LYS A 365 -19.81 -19.85 25.42
N GLU A 366 -19.95 -19.73 26.72
CA GLU A 366 -20.06 -18.46 27.43
C GLU A 366 -18.68 -18.03 27.96
N TYR A 367 -18.38 -16.75 27.76
CA TYR A 367 -17.17 -16.06 28.19
C TYR A 367 -17.61 -14.81 28.96
N GLY A 368 -17.84 -14.95 30.26
CA GLY A 368 -18.44 -13.89 31.06
C GLY A 368 -19.86 -13.60 30.57
N LYS A 369 -20.15 -12.33 30.23
CA LYS A 369 -21.46 -11.87 29.74
C LYS A 369 -21.68 -12.13 28.24
N THR A 370 -20.67 -12.65 27.54
CA THR A 370 -20.70 -12.83 26.09
C THR A 370 -20.82 -14.30 25.73
N LYS A 371 -21.82 -14.64 24.93
CA LYS A 371 -22.04 -15.97 24.37
C LYS A 371 -21.55 -16.02 22.93
N VAL A 372 -20.73 -17.00 22.62
CA VAL A 372 -20.13 -17.19 21.29
C VAL A 372 -20.55 -18.55 20.77
N ARG A 373 -21.15 -18.59 19.59
CA ARG A 373 -21.48 -19.82 18.86
C ARG A 373 -20.66 -19.90 17.59
N ASN A 374 -20.02 -21.04 17.35
CA ASN A 374 -19.30 -21.30 16.11
C ASN A 374 -20.25 -21.92 15.10
N LEU A 375 -20.57 -21.18 14.03
CA LEU A 375 -21.53 -21.58 13.02
C LEU A 375 -20.91 -22.50 11.98
N SER A 376 -19.69 -22.20 11.56
CA SER A 376 -18.99 -22.94 10.51
C SER A 376 -17.49 -22.72 10.56
N GLU A 377 -16.75 -23.74 10.11
CA GLU A 377 -15.31 -23.67 9.84
C GLU A 377 -15.01 -24.02 8.38
N SER A 378 -14.13 -23.26 7.74
CA SER A 378 -13.60 -23.56 6.42
C SER A 378 -12.10 -23.34 6.43
N SER A 379 -11.33 -24.23 5.79
CA SER A 379 -9.87 -24.14 5.77
C SER A 379 -9.34 -24.09 4.35
N THR A 380 -8.34 -23.24 4.15
CA THR A 380 -7.48 -23.21 2.97
C THR A 380 -6.13 -23.86 3.32
N ALA A 381 -5.18 -23.83 2.38
CA ALA A 381 -3.81 -24.26 2.67
C ALA A 381 -3.12 -23.38 3.75
N ASP A 382 -3.51 -22.10 3.84
CA ASP A 382 -2.78 -21.10 4.63
C ASP A 382 -3.49 -20.70 5.92
N TYR A 383 -4.83 -20.77 5.96
CA TYR A 383 -5.62 -20.29 7.09
C TYR A 383 -6.94 -21.04 7.27
N THR A 384 -7.50 -20.98 8.48
CA THR A 384 -8.87 -21.40 8.79
C THR A 384 -9.74 -20.18 9.04
N LEU A 385 -10.89 -20.09 8.37
CA LEU A 385 -11.95 -19.12 8.63
C LEU A 385 -13.03 -19.77 9.49
N ARG A 386 -13.42 -19.09 10.57
CA ARG A 386 -14.59 -19.44 11.39
C ARG A 386 -15.61 -18.32 11.38
N GLU A 387 -16.88 -18.68 11.28
CA GLU A 387 -17.98 -17.73 11.44
C GLU A 387 -18.60 -17.87 12.83
N PHE A 388 -18.49 -16.83 13.63
CA PHE A 388 -19.06 -16.80 14.97
C PHE A 388 -20.34 -15.97 14.99
N LEU A 389 -21.31 -16.44 15.76
CA LEU A 389 -22.49 -15.68 16.16
C LEU A 389 -22.35 -15.33 17.63
N VAL A 390 -22.22 -14.04 17.91
CA VAL A 390 -21.88 -13.51 19.22
C VAL A 390 -23.07 -12.72 19.75
N SER A 391 -23.45 -12.96 21.00
CA SER A 391 -24.49 -12.20 21.71
C SER A 391 -24.01 -11.83 23.11
N ARG A 392 -24.58 -10.76 23.66
CA ARG A 392 -24.24 -10.27 25.01
C ARG A 392 -25.48 -10.19 25.88
N GLU A 393 -25.37 -10.71 27.09
CA GLU A 393 -26.44 -10.65 28.08
C GLU A 393 -26.80 -9.19 28.40
N GLY A 394 -28.10 -8.88 28.44
CA GLY A 394 -28.62 -7.54 28.75
C GLY A 394 -28.49 -6.51 27.62
N SER A 395 -27.98 -6.88 26.44
CA SER A 395 -27.94 -6.01 25.26
C SER A 395 -29.30 -5.98 24.53
N SER A 396 -29.75 -4.80 24.12
CA SER A 396 -30.88 -4.62 23.20
C SER A 396 -30.50 -4.89 21.74
N GLU A 397 -29.21 -4.82 21.40
CA GLU A 397 -28.73 -5.21 20.07
C GLU A 397 -28.74 -6.72 19.90
N GLU A 398 -29.22 -7.16 18.73
CA GLU A 398 -29.26 -8.56 18.32
C GLU A 398 -27.85 -9.16 18.12
N GLU A 399 -27.82 -10.48 17.93
CA GLU A 399 -26.60 -11.25 17.70
C GLU A 399 -25.78 -10.69 16.53
N ARG A 400 -24.46 -10.65 16.68
CA ARG A 400 -23.53 -10.11 15.68
C ARG A 400 -22.67 -11.24 15.09
N LYS A 401 -22.50 -11.22 13.78
CA LYS A 401 -21.50 -12.08 13.12
C LYS A 401 -20.09 -11.53 13.31
N VAL A 402 -19.17 -12.40 13.72
CA VAL A 402 -17.74 -12.11 13.83
C VAL A 402 -16.97 -13.17 13.04
N TYR A 403 -16.10 -12.72 12.14
CA TYR A 403 -15.30 -13.56 11.26
C TYR A 403 -13.90 -13.73 11.82
N HIS A 404 -13.51 -14.97 12.11
CA HIS A 404 -12.21 -15.30 12.69
C HIS A 404 -11.30 -15.93 11.64
N TYR A 405 -10.29 -15.18 11.25
CA TYR A 405 -9.27 -15.56 10.29
C TYR A 405 -8.02 -16.03 11.04
N HIS A 406 -7.76 -17.34 11.02
CA HIS A 406 -6.65 -17.98 11.72
C HIS A 406 -5.58 -18.42 10.73
N PHE A 407 -4.55 -17.59 10.55
CA PHE A 407 -3.41 -17.88 9.69
C PHE A 407 -2.48 -18.93 10.33
N GLN A 408 -2.24 -20.03 9.61
CA GLN A 408 -1.51 -21.21 10.08
C GLN A 408 -0.18 -21.43 9.36
N ALA A 409 0.04 -20.76 8.22
CA ALA A 409 1.26 -20.90 7.41
C ALA A 409 2.46 -20.06 7.91
N TRP A 410 2.32 -19.24 8.97
CA TRP A 410 3.46 -18.50 9.50
C TRP A 410 4.45 -19.45 10.18
N PRO A 411 5.75 -19.45 9.80
CA PRO A 411 6.73 -20.35 10.40
C PRO A 411 7.04 -20.02 11.85
N ASP A 412 7.48 -21.04 12.61
CA ASP A 412 7.89 -20.87 14.00
C ASP A 412 9.06 -19.89 14.17
N HIS A 413 9.95 -19.80 13.16
CA HIS A 413 11.06 -18.85 13.09
C HIS A 413 11.01 -18.04 11.80
N GLY A 414 11.35 -16.76 11.90
CA GLY A 414 11.43 -15.86 10.75
C GLY A 414 10.06 -15.47 10.18
N VAL A 415 9.96 -15.54 8.87
CA VAL A 415 8.85 -15.03 8.05
C VAL A 415 8.51 -16.06 6.97
N PRO A 416 7.28 -16.06 6.42
CA PRO A 416 6.95 -16.88 5.25
C PRO A 416 7.96 -16.67 4.12
N SER A 417 8.33 -17.75 3.42
CA SER A 417 9.27 -17.68 2.30
C SER A 417 8.68 -17.02 1.06
N ASP A 418 7.38 -17.19 0.87
CA ASP A 418 6.59 -16.56 -0.19
C ASP A 418 5.63 -15.55 0.44
N PRO A 419 5.66 -14.26 0.05
CA PRO A 419 4.69 -13.28 0.52
C PRO A 419 3.27 -13.54 0.00
N GLY A 420 3.09 -14.30 -1.09
CA GLY A 420 1.79 -14.56 -1.73
C GLY A 420 0.73 -15.08 -0.77
N CYS A 421 1.08 -15.99 0.14
CA CYS A 421 0.12 -16.54 1.12
C CYS A 421 -0.42 -15.47 2.10
N VAL A 422 0.43 -14.52 2.52
CA VAL A 422 0.01 -13.41 3.38
C VAL A 422 -0.82 -12.39 2.60
N LEU A 423 -0.46 -12.13 1.34
CA LEU A 423 -1.20 -11.20 0.47
C LEU A 423 -2.61 -11.71 0.13
N ASN A 424 -2.76 -13.00 -0.19
CA ASN A 424 -4.06 -13.62 -0.42
C ASN A 424 -4.92 -13.58 0.84
N PHE A 425 -4.32 -13.93 1.98
CA PHE A 425 -5.00 -13.85 3.27
C PHE A 425 -5.45 -12.41 3.62
N LEU A 426 -4.62 -11.40 3.37
CA LEU A 426 -4.97 -9.99 3.52
C LEU A 426 -6.12 -9.58 2.60
N HIS A 427 -6.11 -10.04 1.35
CA HIS A 427 -7.17 -9.76 0.39
C HIS A 427 -8.54 -10.23 0.93
N ASP A 428 -8.62 -11.46 1.45
CA ASP A 428 -9.86 -12.02 1.98
C ASP A 428 -10.32 -11.33 3.27
N VAL A 429 -9.37 -10.99 4.16
CA VAL A 429 -9.64 -10.21 5.38
C VAL A 429 -10.22 -8.84 5.01
N ASN A 430 -9.64 -8.17 4.02
CA ASN A 430 -10.05 -6.84 3.58
C ASN A 430 -11.41 -6.85 2.90
N ALA A 431 -11.63 -7.79 1.98
CA ALA A 431 -12.94 -7.99 1.35
C ALA A 431 -14.03 -8.24 2.40
N ARG A 432 -13.74 -9.03 3.44
CA ARG A 432 -14.69 -9.26 4.52
C ARG A 432 -14.96 -8.00 5.33
N GLN A 433 -13.93 -7.27 5.74
CA GLN A 433 -14.10 -6.03 6.50
C GLN A 433 -14.91 -4.99 5.71
N GLU A 434 -14.65 -4.84 4.41
CA GLU A 434 -15.36 -3.94 3.51
C GLU A 434 -16.83 -4.35 3.29
N SER A 435 -17.14 -5.66 3.33
CA SER A 435 -18.50 -6.17 3.15
C SER A 435 -19.44 -5.91 4.33
N VAL A 436 -18.91 -5.59 5.52
CA VAL A 436 -19.71 -5.41 6.74
C VAL A 436 -19.85 -3.93 7.05
N ALA A 437 -21.05 -3.40 6.84
CA ALA A 437 -21.37 -2.00 7.14
C ALA A 437 -21.13 -1.67 8.63
N ASN A 438 -20.54 -0.50 8.88
CA ASN A 438 -20.22 0.01 10.22
C ASN A 438 -19.35 -0.95 11.06
N ALA A 439 -18.54 -1.81 10.43
CA ALA A 439 -17.61 -2.66 11.16
C ALA A 439 -16.60 -1.82 11.96
N GLY A 440 -16.41 -2.21 13.22
CA GLY A 440 -15.36 -1.65 14.08
C GLY A 440 -13.95 -2.05 13.62
N PRO A 441 -12.91 -1.76 14.42
CA PRO A 441 -11.53 -2.02 14.06
C PRO A 441 -11.27 -3.52 13.86
N VAL A 442 -10.38 -3.83 12.90
CA VAL A 442 -9.88 -5.20 12.71
C VAL A 442 -8.98 -5.53 13.88
N LEU A 443 -9.32 -6.57 14.64
CA LEU A 443 -8.49 -7.03 15.74
C LEU A 443 -7.44 -7.98 15.20
N VAL A 444 -6.15 -7.69 15.45
CA VAL A 444 -5.03 -8.51 15.01
C VAL A 444 -4.22 -8.94 16.23
N HIS A 445 -3.95 -10.24 16.34
CA HIS A 445 -3.12 -10.76 17.43
C HIS A 445 -2.22 -11.91 16.98
N CYS A 446 -1.18 -12.15 17.79
CA CYS A 446 -0.28 -13.29 17.67
C CYS A 446 -0.05 -13.86 19.08
N SER A 447 1.21 -13.97 19.50
CA SER A 447 1.56 -14.28 20.88
C SER A 447 1.71 -13.03 21.75
N ALA A 448 2.69 -12.17 21.46
CA ALA A 448 2.90 -10.91 22.20
C ALA A 448 2.10 -9.73 21.64
N GLY A 449 1.58 -9.85 20.41
CA GLY A 449 0.85 -8.79 19.74
C GLY A 449 1.73 -7.67 19.18
N ILE A 450 2.97 -7.96 18.77
CA ILE A 450 3.94 -6.94 18.31
C ILE A 450 4.70 -7.32 17.02
N GLY A 451 5.27 -8.54 16.93
CA GLY A 451 6.04 -8.99 15.76
C GLY A 451 5.16 -9.25 14.55
N ARG A 452 4.59 -10.47 14.45
CA ARG A 452 3.70 -10.86 13.34
C ARG A 452 2.49 -9.93 13.20
N THR A 453 1.90 -9.53 14.33
CA THR A 453 0.81 -8.53 14.37
C THR A 453 1.23 -7.20 13.75
N GLY A 454 2.40 -6.67 14.10
CA GLY A 454 2.88 -5.42 13.52
C GLY A 454 3.22 -5.55 12.04
N THR A 455 3.85 -6.66 11.64
CA THR A 455 4.13 -6.93 10.22
C THR A 455 2.85 -6.98 9.39
N PHE A 456 1.83 -7.70 9.87
CA PHE A 456 0.53 -7.78 9.20
C PHE A 456 -0.14 -6.40 9.05
N ILE A 457 -0.23 -5.64 10.15
CA ILE A 457 -0.87 -4.31 10.15
C ILE A 457 -0.11 -3.34 9.22
N VAL A 458 1.21 -3.32 9.27
CA VAL A 458 2.03 -2.41 8.45
C VAL A 458 1.89 -2.74 6.97
N ILE A 459 1.92 -4.02 6.58
CA ILE A 459 1.67 -4.41 5.19
C ILE A 459 0.29 -3.90 4.78
N ASP A 460 -0.74 -4.23 5.55
CA ASP A 460 -2.12 -3.86 5.24
C ASP A 460 -2.31 -2.34 5.06
N MET A 461 -1.74 -1.53 5.95
CA MET A 461 -1.78 -0.07 5.86
C MET A 461 -1.15 0.47 4.57
N ILE A 462 -0.02 -0.10 4.14
CA ILE A 462 0.68 0.34 2.93
C ILE A 462 -0.06 -0.12 1.68
N LEU A 463 -0.58 -1.35 1.68
CA LEU A 463 -1.40 -1.85 0.57
C LEU A 463 -2.68 -1.04 0.40
N ASP A 464 -3.33 -0.67 1.51
CA ASP A 464 -4.50 0.20 1.52
C ASP A 464 -4.18 1.60 1.00
N GLN A 465 -3.02 2.17 1.36
CA GLN A 465 -2.54 3.43 0.77
C GLN A 465 -2.36 3.31 -0.75
N ILE A 466 -1.70 2.26 -1.23
CA ILE A 466 -1.48 2.01 -2.66
C ILE A 466 -2.82 1.78 -3.39
N LYS A 467 -3.76 1.03 -2.79
CA LYS A 467 -5.11 0.80 -3.34
C LYS A 467 -5.88 2.12 -3.55
N ARG A 468 -5.75 3.07 -2.62
CA ARG A 468 -6.44 4.37 -2.69
C ARG A 468 -5.75 5.38 -3.60
N GLN A 469 -4.42 5.44 -3.55
CA GLN A 469 -3.63 6.51 -4.21
C GLN A 469 -3.01 6.06 -5.54
N GLY A 470 -3.05 4.77 -5.87
CA GLY A 470 -2.45 4.20 -7.07
C GLY A 470 -0.98 3.81 -6.90
N LEU A 471 -0.42 3.17 -7.94
CA LEU A 471 0.95 2.63 -7.96
C LEU A 471 2.05 3.70 -7.93
N ASP A 472 1.71 4.96 -8.19
CA ASP A 472 2.66 6.07 -8.20
C ASP A 472 2.71 6.84 -6.86
N CYS A 473 1.98 6.40 -5.84
CA CYS A 473 1.99 7.06 -4.54
C CYS A 473 3.36 6.99 -3.85
N GLU A 474 3.63 7.95 -2.96
CA GLU A 474 4.82 7.91 -2.11
C GLU A 474 4.55 7.01 -0.89
N ILE A 475 5.40 6.01 -0.70
CA ILE A 475 5.38 5.13 0.48
C ILE A 475 6.68 5.28 1.28
N ASP A 476 6.56 5.15 2.59
CA ASP A 476 7.72 5.16 3.51
C ASP A 476 7.51 4.08 4.57
N ILE A 477 8.01 2.87 4.27
CA ILE A 477 7.86 1.70 5.15
C ILE A 477 8.47 1.98 6.53
N GLN A 478 9.61 2.67 6.57
CA GLN A 478 10.27 3.01 7.83
C GLN A 478 9.39 3.93 8.68
N ARG A 479 8.86 5.01 8.09
CA ARG A 479 7.97 5.96 8.79
C ARG A 479 6.67 5.29 9.23
N THR A 480 6.05 4.45 8.39
CA THR A 480 4.83 3.72 8.77
C THR A 480 5.08 2.82 9.98
N ILE A 481 6.23 2.15 10.06
CA ILE A 481 6.62 1.36 11.23
C ILE A 481 6.85 2.26 12.47
N GLN A 482 7.52 3.41 12.33
CA GLN A 482 7.69 4.37 13.44
C GLN A 482 6.34 4.84 13.98
N MET A 483 5.41 5.18 13.08
CA MET A 483 4.05 5.61 13.41
C MET A 483 3.30 4.52 14.20
N VAL A 484 3.33 3.27 13.74
CA VAL A 484 2.68 2.15 14.45
C VAL A 484 3.39 1.86 15.79
N ARG A 485 4.72 1.98 15.84
CA ARG A 485 5.53 1.86 17.07
C ARG A 485 5.24 2.96 18.09
N SER A 486 4.71 4.12 17.68
CA SER A 486 4.29 5.17 18.61
C SER A 486 2.98 4.84 19.35
N GLN A 487 2.22 3.87 18.83
CA GLN A 487 0.92 3.46 19.37
C GLN A 487 0.99 2.13 20.10
N ARG A 488 1.96 1.26 19.78
CA ARG A 488 2.29 0.07 20.59
C ARG A 488 3.78 -0.24 20.47
N SER A 489 4.43 -0.51 21.60
CA SER A 489 5.89 -0.73 21.63
C SER A 489 6.33 -1.95 20.80
N GLY A 490 7.41 -1.82 20.04
CA GLY A 490 8.10 -2.95 19.42
C GLY A 490 7.36 -3.62 18.25
N MET A 491 6.45 -2.89 17.60
CA MET A 491 5.76 -3.36 16.39
C MET A 491 6.78 -3.61 15.27
N VAL A 492 6.73 -4.79 14.64
CA VAL A 492 7.79 -5.34 13.75
C VAL A 492 9.10 -5.53 14.51
N GLN A 493 9.45 -6.78 14.86
CA GLN A 493 10.51 -7.07 15.84
C GLN A 493 11.87 -7.44 15.27
N THR A 494 11.95 -7.89 14.02
CA THR A 494 13.20 -8.39 13.44
C THR A 494 13.46 -7.80 12.07
N GLU A 495 14.73 -7.76 11.67
CA GLU A 495 15.13 -7.39 10.31
C GLU A 495 14.43 -8.28 9.27
N ALA A 496 14.29 -9.58 9.54
CA ALA A 496 13.58 -10.50 8.65
C ALA A 496 12.12 -10.07 8.42
N GLN A 497 11.43 -9.59 9.46
CA GLN A 497 10.08 -9.03 9.36
C GLN A 497 10.09 -7.70 8.61
N TYR A 498 11.05 -6.82 8.87
CA TYR A 498 11.21 -5.55 8.15
C TYR A 498 11.39 -5.79 6.65
N LYS A 499 12.33 -6.65 6.27
CA LYS A 499 12.55 -7.09 4.89
C LYS A 499 11.30 -7.72 4.28
N PHE A 500 10.58 -8.55 5.04
CA PHE A 500 9.34 -9.17 4.56
C PHE A 500 8.25 -8.15 4.23
N VAL A 501 8.14 -7.02 4.95
CA VAL A 501 7.23 -5.94 4.58
C VAL A 501 7.55 -5.42 3.17
N TYR A 502 8.83 -5.14 2.88
CA TYR A 502 9.25 -4.71 1.55
C TYR A 502 8.92 -5.74 0.46
N LEU A 503 9.23 -7.02 0.71
CA LEU A 503 8.96 -8.09 -0.25
C LEU A 503 7.47 -8.29 -0.50
N ALA A 504 6.63 -8.17 0.53
CA ALA A 504 5.19 -8.25 0.38
C ALA A 504 4.62 -7.08 -0.42
N VAL A 505 5.09 -5.86 -0.15
CA VAL A 505 4.69 -4.66 -0.91
C VAL A 505 5.15 -4.75 -2.36
N GLN A 506 6.38 -5.20 -2.60
CA GLN A 506 6.92 -5.47 -3.94
C GLN A 506 6.03 -6.46 -4.71
N HIS A 507 5.78 -7.64 -4.13
CA HIS A 507 4.99 -8.67 -4.79
C HIS A 507 3.55 -8.20 -5.07
N TYR A 508 2.95 -7.41 -4.16
CA TYR A 508 1.64 -6.81 -4.41
C TYR A 508 1.67 -5.87 -5.61
N ILE A 509 2.64 -4.95 -5.69
CA ILE A 509 2.77 -3.98 -6.78
C ILE A 509 3.00 -4.69 -8.12
N GLU A 510 3.84 -5.73 -8.15
CA GLU A 510 4.05 -6.56 -9.34
C GLU A 510 2.75 -7.22 -9.79
N THR A 511 1.99 -7.80 -8.84
CA THR A 511 0.71 -8.46 -9.13
C THR A 511 -0.33 -7.47 -9.68
N VAL A 512 -0.46 -6.29 -9.08
CA VAL A 512 -1.38 -5.25 -9.54
C VAL A 512 -0.98 -4.76 -10.93
N SER A 513 0.31 -4.48 -11.15
CA SER A 513 0.83 -4.04 -12.45
C SER A 513 0.52 -5.06 -13.56
N GLN A 514 0.75 -6.35 -13.30
CA GLN A 514 0.45 -7.43 -14.25
C GLN A 514 -1.05 -7.53 -14.54
N ARG A 515 -1.93 -7.41 -13.53
CA ARG A 515 -3.38 -7.43 -13.71
C ARG A 515 -3.85 -6.28 -14.60
N MET A 516 -3.38 -5.06 -14.33
CA MET A 516 -3.75 -3.88 -15.12
C MET A 516 -3.26 -3.99 -16.58
N GLN A 517 -2.05 -4.52 -16.81
CA GLN A 517 -1.55 -4.80 -18.17
C GLN A 517 -2.40 -5.86 -18.90
N ALA A 518 -2.85 -6.90 -18.21
CA ALA A 518 -3.69 -7.96 -18.78
C ALA A 518 -5.08 -7.45 -19.15
N GLU A 519 -5.71 -6.64 -18.29
CA GLU A 519 -7.00 -5.98 -18.57
C GLU A 519 -6.92 -5.08 -19.81
N GLN A 520 -5.83 -4.33 -19.95
CA GLN A 520 -5.61 -3.48 -21.10
C GLN A 520 -5.44 -4.27 -22.41
N LYS A 521 -4.64 -5.34 -22.39
CA LYS A 521 -4.49 -6.25 -23.55
C LYS A 521 -5.84 -6.84 -23.94
N SER A 522 -6.66 -7.22 -22.96
CA SER A 522 -8.02 -7.74 -23.20
C SER A 522 -8.94 -6.71 -23.87
N LEU A 523 -8.91 -5.44 -23.41
CA LEU A 523 -9.68 -4.36 -24.01
C LEU A 523 -9.24 -4.03 -25.45
N GLN A 524 -7.93 -4.09 -25.73
CA GLN A 524 -7.40 -3.90 -27.10
C GLN A 524 -7.85 -5.04 -28.02
N LEU A 525 -7.72 -6.30 -27.58
CA LEU A 525 -8.18 -7.46 -28.35
C LEU A 525 -9.70 -7.43 -28.56
N GLY A 526 -10.49 -7.06 -27.55
CA GLY A 526 -11.95 -6.92 -27.67
C GLY A 526 -12.41 -5.87 -28.69
N ARG A 527 -11.61 -4.83 -28.92
CA ARG A 527 -11.84 -3.82 -29.97
C ARG A 527 -11.43 -4.30 -31.38
N GLU A 528 -10.49 -5.23 -31.49
CA GLU A 528 -10.11 -5.80 -32.78
C GLU A 528 -11.20 -6.73 -33.36
N TYR A 529 -12.02 -7.36 -32.51
CA TYR A 529 -13.11 -8.27 -32.94
C TYR A 529 -14.42 -7.57 -33.35
N THR A 530 -14.55 -6.24 -33.24
CA THR A 530 -15.74 -5.51 -33.72
C THR A 530 -15.75 -5.27 -35.25
N ASN A 531 -14.77 -5.79 -35.98
CA ASN A 531 -14.60 -5.54 -37.42
C ASN A 531 -15.31 -6.57 -38.33
N ILE A 532 -16.06 -7.53 -37.79
CA ILE A 532 -16.86 -8.46 -38.61
C ILE A 532 -18.23 -7.81 -38.90
N ARG A 533 -18.31 -7.06 -40.00
CA ARG A 533 -19.61 -6.80 -40.64
C ARG A 533 -20.10 -8.12 -41.23
N TYR A 534 -21.23 -8.63 -40.75
CA TYR A 534 -22.00 -9.60 -41.52
C TYR A 534 -22.42 -8.93 -42.84
N SER A 535 -21.80 -9.34 -43.94
CA SER A 535 -22.23 -8.97 -45.28
C SER A 535 -23.49 -9.75 -45.62
N SER A 536 -24.66 -9.22 -45.28
CA SER A 536 -25.93 -9.66 -45.84
C SER A 536 -26.42 -8.61 -46.83
N GLU A 537 -25.96 -8.66 -48.07
CA GLU A 537 -26.62 -7.99 -49.19
C GLU A 537 -26.09 -8.57 -50.52
N ALA A 538 -26.73 -9.65 -50.97
CA ALA A 538 -26.70 -10.08 -52.35
C ALA A 538 -27.99 -9.59 -53.03
N GLN A 539 -27.83 -8.50 -53.80
CA GLN A 539 -28.49 -8.20 -55.07
C GLN A 539 -29.98 -8.54 -55.23
N THR A 540 -30.79 -7.48 -55.37
CA THR A 540 -31.70 -7.34 -56.52
C THR A 540 -31.82 -5.87 -56.93
N ALA A 541 -31.25 -5.53 -58.09
CA ALA A 541 -31.49 -4.29 -58.79
C ALA A 541 -32.21 -4.60 -60.11
N ALA A 542 -33.47 -4.16 -60.21
CA ALA A 542 -34.25 -3.93 -61.42
C ALA A 542 -35.49 -3.13 -60.99
N GLY A 543 -35.89 -1.98 -61.54
CA GLY A 543 -35.36 -1.13 -62.59
C GLY A 543 -36.29 0.10 -62.72
N VAL A 544 -35.76 1.15 -63.34
CA VAL A 544 -36.44 2.10 -64.26
C VAL A 544 -37.50 3.09 -63.71
N SER A 545 -37.17 4.39 -63.89
CA SER A 545 -37.95 5.64 -64.09
C SER A 545 -39.47 5.67 -63.83
N ASP A 546 -40.08 6.75 -63.33
CA ASP A 546 -40.10 8.08 -63.96
C ASP A 546 -40.84 9.16 -63.12
N THR A 547 -40.46 10.42 -63.35
CA THR A 547 -41.22 11.69 -63.21
C THR A 547 -41.84 12.22 -61.89
N ALA A 548 -41.59 13.53 -61.70
CA ALA A 548 -42.50 14.62 -61.26
C ALA A 548 -42.32 15.27 -59.85
N ARG A 549 -41.86 16.53 -59.93
CA ARG A 549 -42.14 17.76 -59.13
C ARG A 549 -43.30 17.66 -58.11
N VAL A 550 -43.28 18.29 -56.93
CA VAL A 550 -43.33 19.75 -56.64
C VAL A 550 -43.05 19.95 -55.15
N GLY A 551 -42.44 21.09 -54.79
CA GLY A 551 -42.06 21.46 -53.42
C GLY A 551 -43.19 21.87 -52.48
N GLY A 552 -42.81 22.02 -51.21
CA GLY A 552 -43.66 22.55 -50.13
C GLY A 552 -42.88 22.58 -48.82
N LEU A 553 -42.56 23.79 -48.38
CA LEU A 553 -41.67 24.17 -47.28
C LEU A 553 -42.29 24.02 -45.87
N THR A 554 -41.40 24.00 -44.86
CA THR A 554 -41.53 24.59 -43.48
C THR A 554 -42.50 23.91 -42.48
N LEU A 555 -42.33 23.84 -41.15
CA LEU A 555 -41.40 24.42 -40.16
C LEU A 555 -41.54 23.67 -38.79
N THR A 556 -40.42 23.58 -38.05
CA THR A 556 -40.22 23.64 -36.56
C THR A 556 -40.88 22.67 -35.55
N LEU A 557 -39.97 22.03 -34.79
CA LEU A 557 -39.81 21.99 -33.31
C LEU A 557 -41.04 22.05 -32.40
N SER A 558 -41.11 21.14 -31.41
CA SER A 558 -40.79 21.44 -30.00
C SER A 558 -41.03 20.25 -29.06
N ARG A 559 -40.50 20.43 -27.84
CA ARG A 559 -40.12 19.50 -26.78
C ARG A 559 -41.18 19.52 -25.66
N SER A 560 -41.22 18.47 -24.82
CA SER A 560 -41.29 18.50 -23.34
C SER A 560 -42.36 17.62 -22.65
N THR A 561 -41.85 16.69 -21.83
CA THR A 561 -42.12 16.40 -20.39
C THR A 561 -43.48 16.00 -19.80
N THR A 562 -43.33 15.20 -18.73
CA THR A 562 -44.09 15.06 -17.46
C THR A 562 -45.18 13.99 -17.31
N SER A 563 -45.34 13.60 -16.05
CA SER A 563 -45.54 12.26 -15.47
C SER A 563 -46.86 12.06 -14.72
N LEU A 564 -47.23 10.77 -14.50
CA LEU A 564 -48.11 10.19 -13.44
C LEU A 564 -49.62 10.53 -13.51
N PRO A 565 -50.57 9.63 -13.09
CA PRO A 565 -50.68 9.20 -11.67
C PRO A 565 -51.31 7.80 -11.32
N THR A 566 -51.02 7.37 -10.07
CA THR A 566 -51.72 6.59 -9.00
C THR A 566 -52.92 5.62 -9.22
N THR A 567 -52.76 4.39 -8.68
CA THR A 567 -53.57 3.52 -7.73
C THR A 567 -55.10 3.71 -7.57
N PRO A 568 -55.96 2.71 -7.18
CA PRO A 568 -55.74 1.84 -5.99
C PRO A 568 -56.45 0.45 -5.82
N SER A 569 -55.88 -0.33 -4.88
CA SER A 569 -56.48 -1.17 -3.80
C SER A 569 -57.33 -2.44 -4.00
N SER A 570 -57.22 -3.25 -2.94
CA SER A 570 -58.12 -4.31 -2.40
C SER A 570 -57.93 -5.72 -2.97
N ALA A 571 -57.38 -6.67 -2.22
CA ALA A 571 -57.85 -7.36 -1.00
C ALA A 571 -58.85 -8.49 -1.28
N GLY A 572 -58.54 -9.69 -0.77
CA GLY A 572 -59.47 -10.81 -0.61
C GLY A 572 -58.89 -12.15 -1.09
N THR A 573 -58.20 -12.90 -0.22
CA THR A 573 -58.71 -14.06 0.56
C THR A 573 -59.08 -15.33 -0.19
N ARG A 574 -58.39 -16.40 0.25
CA ARG A 574 -58.85 -17.77 0.56
C ARG A 574 -58.81 -18.85 -0.52
N ASP A 575 -58.12 -19.93 -0.13
CA ASP A 575 -58.50 -21.35 -0.13
C ASP A 575 -59.18 -21.92 -1.39
N ASN A 576 -58.82 -23.07 -1.95
CA ASN A 576 -58.54 -24.34 -1.28
C ASN A 576 -58.04 -25.38 -2.34
N LYS A 577 -57.12 -26.25 -1.93
CA LYS A 577 -57.09 -27.71 -2.15
C LYS A 577 -57.73 -28.33 -3.43
N ARG A 578 -56.90 -28.97 -4.28
CA ARG A 578 -56.83 -30.44 -4.56
C ARG A 578 -56.24 -30.70 -5.96
N GLY A 579 -55.22 -31.56 -6.04
CA GLY A 579 -54.77 -32.20 -7.29
C GLY A 579 -55.76 -33.28 -7.76
N PRO A 580 -55.39 -34.24 -8.66
CA PRO A 580 -54.07 -34.51 -9.24
C PRO A 580 -54.07 -34.79 -10.77
N SER A 581 -52.88 -35.12 -11.28
CA SER A 581 -52.57 -36.07 -12.38
C SER A 581 -52.00 -35.53 -13.71
N ARG A 582 -50.75 -35.97 -13.97
CA ARG A 582 -50.08 -36.42 -15.22
C ARG A 582 -50.20 -35.50 -16.47
N ALA A 583 -49.16 -35.17 -17.25
CA ALA A 583 -48.01 -35.95 -17.74
C ALA A 583 -46.97 -35.03 -18.44
N SER A 584 -45.72 -35.50 -18.49
CA SER A 584 -44.57 -35.24 -19.39
C SER A 584 -44.47 -33.93 -20.20
N SER A 585 -43.35 -33.23 -20.07
CA SER A 585 -42.20 -33.34 -21.01
C SER A 585 -41.12 -32.30 -20.66
N ASP A 586 -40.00 -32.78 -20.11
CA ASP A 586 -38.75 -32.04 -19.99
C ASP A 586 -38.11 -31.86 -21.38
N ALA A 587 -37.71 -30.64 -21.70
CA ALA A 587 -36.71 -30.36 -22.72
C ALA A 587 -35.53 -29.64 -22.07
N HIS A 588 -34.41 -30.38 -22.03
CA HIS A 588 -33.07 -30.03 -21.55
C HIS A 588 -32.51 -28.70 -22.09
N LEU A 589 -31.84 -27.97 -21.20
CA LEU A 589 -30.70 -27.09 -21.52
C LEU A 589 -29.40 -27.80 -21.09
N PRO A 590 -28.31 -27.73 -21.89
CA PRO A 590 -27.16 -28.62 -21.73
C PRO A 590 -26.21 -28.23 -20.60
N ARG A 591 -25.68 -29.27 -19.95
CA ARG A 591 -24.66 -29.28 -18.89
C ARG A 591 -23.25 -29.24 -19.51
N PRO A 592 -22.25 -28.56 -18.91
CA PRO A 592 -20.86 -28.65 -19.37
C PRO A 592 -20.25 -30.02 -19.04
N PRO A 593 -19.30 -30.53 -19.86
CA PRO A 593 -18.75 -31.87 -19.69
C PRO A 593 -17.63 -31.94 -18.63
N ASP A 594 -17.65 -33.02 -17.84
CA ASP A 594 -16.58 -33.46 -16.94
C ASP A 594 -15.53 -34.32 -17.69
N GLU A 595 -14.25 -34.04 -17.37
CA GLU A 595 -12.98 -34.82 -17.45
C GLU A 595 -12.63 -35.62 -18.73
N VAL A 596 -11.37 -35.57 -19.19
CA VAL A 596 -10.27 -36.56 -19.00
C VAL A 596 -9.16 -36.19 -20.04
N PRO A 597 -7.84 -36.56 -20.00
CA PRO A 597 -6.99 -37.20 -18.98
C PRO A 597 -5.70 -36.42 -18.60
N LYS A 598 -5.11 -36.81 -17.45
CA LYS A 598 -3.73 -36.53 -17.05
C LYS A 598 -2.73 -37.14 -18.05
N GLN A 599 -1.86 -36.30 -18.64
CA GLN A 599 -0.62 -36.75 -19.28
C GLN A 599 0.57 -36.58 -18.35
N ILE A 600 1.22 -37.72 -18.12
CA ILE A 600 2.49 -37.93 -17.44
C ILE A 600 3.59 -37.35 -18.35
N TYR A 601 4.41 -36.44 -17.83
CA TYR A 601 5.74 -36.19 -18.41
C TYR A 601 6.77 -36.92 -17.55
N GLU A 602 7.33 -37.98 -18.13
CA GLU A 602 8.49 -38.70 -17.63
C GLU A 602 9.75 -37.83 -17.65
N ASN A 603 10.59 -38.11 -16.65
CA ASN A 603 11.93 -37.62 -16.44
C ASN A 603 12.87 -37.81 -17.64
N ILE A 604 13.67 -36.78 -17.97
CA ILE A 604 14.97 -36.90 -18.66
C ILE A 604 15.95 -35.87 -18.03
N PRO A 605 17.25 -36.21 -17.88
CA PRO A 605 17.99 -36.04 -16.63
C PRO A 605 18.79 -34.75 -16.46
N LEU A 606 19.03 -34.43 -15.19
CA LEU A 606 20.06 -33.51 -14.71
C LEU A 606 21.43 -33.91 -15.28
N LYS A 607 21.97 -33.08 -16.17
CA LYS A 607 23.37 -33.13 -16.57
C LYS A 607 24.24 -32.82 -15.36
N GLU A 608 24.97 -33.83 -14.89
CA GLU A 608 26.08 -33.69 -13.95
C GLU A 608 27.08 -32.65 -14.46
N ARG A 609 27.17 -31.51 -13.77
CA ARG A 609 28.35 -30.65 -13.81
C ARG A 609 29.40 -31.30 -12.91
N LYS A 610 30.31 -32.08 -13.51
CA LYS A 610 31.60 -32.42 -12.91
C LYS A 610 32.37 -31.13 -12.64
N LEU A 611 32.34 -30.67 -11.39
CA LEU A 611 33.37 -29.77 -10.86
C LEU A 611 34.37 -30.64 -10.09
N SER A 612 35.60 -30.59 -10.56
CA SER A 612 36.78 -31.22 -9.98
C SER A 612 36.93 -30.87 -8.50
N ALA A 613 36.86 -31.89 -7.64
CA ALA A 613 37.29 -31.79 -6.26
C ALA A 613 38.82 -31.68 -6.23
N ASN A 614 39.34 -30.46 -6.02
CA ASN A 614 40.67 -30.29 -5.45
C ASN A 614 40.53 -30.32 -3.94
N SER A 615 41.02 -31.40 -3.33
CA SER A 615 41.12 -31.59 -1.90
C SER A 615 42.12 -30.61 -1.29
N TYR A 616 41.63 -29.60 -0.58
CA TYR A 616 42.42 -28.92 0.45
C TYR A 616 41.99 -29.42 1.82
N ASN A 617 42.93 -30.10 2.46
CA ASN A 617 42.84 -30.68 3.79
C ASN A 617 42.89 -29.54 4.83
N ILE A 618 41.74 -29.18 5.42
CA ILE A 618 41.69 -28.23 6.55
C ILE A 618 41.48 -29.07 7.81
N GLY A 619 42.51 -29.07 8.68
CA GLY A 619 42.49 -29.75 9.97
C GLY A 619 41.43 -29.19 10.94
N PRO A 620 41.25 -29.83 12.12
CA PRO A 620 40.21 -29.45 13.06
C PRO A 620 40.44 -28.05 13.64
N PRO A 621 39.37 -27.34 14.04
CA PRO A 621 39.45 -25.98 14.57
C PRO A 621 40.16 -25.94 15.93
N PRO A 622 40.87 -24.84 16.26
CA PRO A 622 41.56 -24.70 17.54
C PRO A 622 40.56 -24.56 18.70
N SER A 623 40.86 -25.24 19.80
CA SER A 623 40.13 -25.14 21.07
C SER A 623 40.30 -23.75 21.69
N PHE A 624 39.20 -23.06 21.96
CA PHE A 624 39.22 -21.80 22.72
C PHE A 624 39.55 -22.08 24.20
N ALA A 625 40.63 -21.48 24.69
CA ALA A 625 40.92 -21.42 26.12
C ALA A 625 39.95 -20.44 26.82
N PRO A 626 39.50 -20.71 28.06
CA PRO A 626 38.63 -19.80 28.80
C PRO A 626 39.38 -18.51 29.23
N PRO A 627 38.66 -17.38 29.38
CA PRO A 627 39.27 -16.10 29.72
C PRO A 627 39.78 -16.07 31.19
N PRO A 628 40.82 -15.26 31.48
CA PRO A 628 41.37 -15.13 32.83
C PRO A 628 40.40 -14.39 33.78
N PRO A 629 40.50 -14.65 35.10
CA PRO A 629 39.61 -14.04 36.09
C PRO A 629 39.89 -12.54 36.28
N PRO A 630 38.88 -11.75 36.72
CA PRO A 630 39.02 -10.31 36.90
C PRO A 630 39.90 -9.96 38.12
N PRO A 631 40.58 -8.80 38.11
CA PRO A 631 41.45 -8.38 39.19
C PRO A 631 40.66 -8.03 40.46
N PRO A 632 41.28 -8.16 41.66
CA PRO A 632 40.61 -7.92 42.93
C PRO A 632 40.22 -6.43 43.06
N ARG A 633 38.98 -6.19 43.51
CA ARG A 633 38.52 -4.85 43.88
C ARG A 633 39.37 -4.32 45.04
N LYS A 634 39.98 -3.16 44.85
CA LYS A 634 40.52 -2.37 45.97
C LYS A 634 39.34 -1.92 46.84
N THR A 635 39.44 -2.24 48.13
CA THR A 635 38.58 -1.77 49.21
C THR A 635 38.63 -0.27 49.36
#